data_AF-A0A1V2IS66-F1
#
_entry.id   AF-A0A1V2IS66-F1
#
_cell.length_a   1.000
_cell.length_b   1.000
_cell.length_c   1.000
_cell.angle_alpha   90.00
_cell.angle_beta   90.00
_cell.angle_gamma   90.00
#
_symmetry.space_group_name_H-M   'P 1'
#
loop_
_entity.id
_entity.type
_entity.pdbx_description
1 polymer ?
#
loop_
_entity_poly.entity_id
_entity_poly.type
_entity_poly.pdbx_seq_one_letter_code
_entity_poly.pdbx_strand_id
1 'polypeptide(L)'
;MHGGDGHYRPVSRPYVQRFSYRYTEHVFDKLQIIDIALGEFERLLGSGQVIEEAPGGLFVAKELVLVVEWLRPLHVVVAVDESRRQETLVTVYEPYPTEWSDGFRRRR
;
A
#
# COMPACT_ATOMS: atom_id res chain seq x y z
N MET A 1 -4.64 7.70 -28.74
CA MET A 1 -5.85 7.51 -27.90
C MET A 1 -5.64 6.28 -27.03
N HIS A 2 -5.70 6.47 -25.72
CA HIS A 2 -5.93 5.52 -24.60
C HIS A 2 -5.10 6.01 -23.40
N GLY A 3 -5.41 7.21 -22.91
CA GLY A 3 -5.13 7.55 -21.53
C GLY A 3 -6.11 6.74 -20.71
N GLY A 4 -5.65 5.61 -20.17
CA GLY A 4 -6.44 4.82 -19.26
C GLY A 4 -6.64 5.66 -18.01
N ASP A 5 -7.83 6.21 -17.84
CA ASP A 5 -8.24 6.77 -16.56
C ASP A 5 -8.30 5.60 -15.57
N GLY A 6 -7.15 5.35 -14.94
CA GLY A 6 -7.00 4.48 -13.78
C GLY A 6 -7.70 5.16 -12.61
N HIS A 7 -9.03 5.23 -12.68
CA HIS A 7 -9.84 5.81 -11.63
C HIS A 7 -9.63 4.99 -10.38
N TYR A 8 -9.04 5.66 -9.41
CA TYR A 8 -8.82 5.12 -8.12
C TYR A 8 -10.16 4.87 -7.43
N ARG A 9 -10.36 3.63 -6.98
CA ARG A 9 -11.60 3.20 -6.36
C ARG A 9 -11.39 3.10 -4.86
N PRO A 10 -12.04 3.96 -4.06
CA PRO A 10 -12.04 3.77 -2.62
C PRO A 10 -12.72 2.46 -2.27
N VAL A 11 -12.05 1.68 -1.43
CA VAL A 11 -12.48 0.40 -0.88
C VAL A 11 -12.21 0.40 0.63
N SER A 12 -12.72 -0.59 1.34
CA SER A 12 -12.33 -0.78 2.74
C SER A 12 -12.44 -2.26 3.04
N ARG A 13 -11.30 -2.95 2.99
CA ARG A 13 -11.22 -4.39 3.25
C ARG A 13 -9.87 -4.77 3.82
N PRO A 14 -9.79 -5.83 4.66
CA PRO A 14 -8.51 -6.38 5.08
C PRO A 14 -7.63 -6.73 3.88
N TYR A 15 -6.35 -6.40 3.96
CA TYR A 15 -5.37 -6.92 3.03
C TYR A 15 -5.18 -8.40 3.30
N VAL A 16 -5.39 -9.20 2.26
CA VAL A 16 -5.13 -10.63 2.26
C VAL A 16 -4.07 -10.86 1.22
N GLN A 17 -2.89 -11.27 1.67
CA GLN A 17 -1.81 -11.69 0.79
C GLN A 17 -2.31 -12.90 -0.02
N ARG A 18 -2.33 -12.76 -1.35
CA ARG A 18 -2.74 -13.84 -2.27
C ARG A 18 -1.55 -14.60 -2.84
N PHE A 19 -0.41 -13.92 -2.96
CA PHE A 19 0.79 -14.49 -3.55
C PHE A 19 2.05 -14.14 -2.74
N SER A 20 3.17 -14.79 -3.06
CA SER A 20 4.48 -14.35 -2.56
C SER A 20 4.74 -12.92 -3.00
N TYR A 21 5.18 -12.07 -2.07
CA TYR A 21 5.54 -10.70 -2.38
C TYR A 21 7.06 -10.50 -2.50
N ARG A 22 7.46 -9.43 -3.19
CA ARG A 22 8.83 -8.91 -3.21
C ARG A 22 8.83 -7.45 -2.78
N TYR A 23 9.96 -7.01 -2.25
CA TYR A 23 10.22 -5.61 -1.94
C TYR A 23 11.01 -4.97 -3.07
N THR A 24 10.65 -3.75 -3.45
CA THR A 24 11.59 -2.88 -4.19
C THR A 24 12.66 -2.35 -3.23
N GLU A 25 13.79 -1.92 -3.76
CA GLU A 25 14.83 -1.21 -2.99
C GLU A 25 14.25 -0.01 -2.24
N HIS A 26 13.34 0.72 -2.90
CA HIS A 26 12.68 1.89 -2.35
C HIS A 26 11.89 1.62 -1.05
N VAL A 27 11.38 0.40 -0.84
CA VAL A 27 10.74 0.05 0.43
C VAL A 27 11.76 0.03 1.56
N PHE A 28 12.95 -0.53 1.34
CA PHE A 28 13.99 -0.59 2.37
C PHE A 28 14.48 0.81 2.75
N ASP A 29 14.73 1.67 1.75
CA ASP A 29 15.13 3.06 1.98
C ASP A 29 14.11 3.79 2.86
N LYS A 30 12.81 3.59 2.57
CA LYS A 30 11.73 4.23 3.31
C LYS A 30 11.56 3.68 4.71
N LEU A 31 11.65 2.36 4.91
CA LEU A 31 11.61 1.76 6.24
C LEU A 31 12.73 2.29 7.13
N GLN A 32 13.93 2.48 6.57
CA GLN A 32 15.05 3.07 7.30
C GLN A 32 14.77 4.54 7.68
N ILE A 33 14.19 5.34 6.79
CA ILE A 33 13.86 6.75 7.06
C ILE A 33 12.74 6.88 8.11
N ILE A 34 11.75 5.98 8.08
CA ILE A 34 10.60 5.97 8.99
C ILE A 34 10.96 5.38 10.37
N ASP A 35 12.15 4.77 10.46
CA ASP A 35 12.68 4.05 11.62
C ASP A 35 11.80 2.87 12.04
N ILE A 36 11.53 1.96 11.09
CA ILE A 36 10.76 0.74 11.32
C ILE A 36 11.55 -0.48 10.86
N ALA A 37 11.68 -1.46 11.75
CA ALA A 37 12.33 -2.72 11.42
C ALA A 37 11.47 -3.55 10.45
N LEU A 38 12.11 -4.25 9.51
CA LEU A 38 11.42 -5.09 8.52
C LEU A 38 10.44 -6.09 9.16
N GLY A 39 10.85 -6.77 10.23
CA GLY A 39 9.99 -7.75 10.92
C GLY A 39 8.80 -7.11 11.64
N GLU A 40 8.88 -5.84 12.02
CA GLU A 40 7.72 -5.08 12.51
C GLU A 40 6.79 -4.69 11.37
N PHE A 41 7.35 -4.19 10.28
CA PHE A 41 6.60 -3.88 9.07
C PHE A 41 5.82 -5.09 8.54
N GLU A 42 6.41 -6.27 8.48
CA GLU A 42 5.74 -7.51 8.06
C GLU A 42 4.56 -7.89 8.98
N ARG A 43 4.70 -7.70 10.31
CA ARG A 43 3.60 -7.91 11.25
C ARG A 43 2.45 -6.94 10.99
N LEU A 44 2.77 -5.66 10.78
CA LEU A 44 1.79 -4.63 10.48
C LEU A 44 1.08 -4.89 9.16
N LEU A 45 1.81 -5.33 8.13
CA LEU A 45 1.28 -5.66 6.82
C LEU A 45 0.18 -6.74 6.91
N GLY A 46 0.35 -7.74 7.78
CA GLY A 46 -0.66 -8.77 8.04
C GLY A 46 -1.99 -8.25 8.63
N SER A 47 -1.99 -7.04 9.18
CA SER A 47 -3.17 -6.33 9.70
C SER A 47 -3.63 -5.17 8.82
N GLY A 48 -2.99 -4.94 7.68
CA GLY A 48 -3.25 -3.81 6.82
C GLY A 48 -4.66 -3.80 6.23
N GLN A 49 -5.17 -2.62 5.93
CA GLN A 49 -6.45 -2.46 5.23
C GLN A 49 -6.20 -1.85 3.85
N VAL A 50 -6.72 -2.48 2.81
CA VAL A 50 -6.77 -1.87 1.48
C VAL A 50 -7.81 -0.76 1.54
N ILE A 51 -7.36 0.46 1.28
CA ILE A 51 -8.21 1.64 1.28
C ILE A 51 -8.60 2.03 -0.13
N GLU A 52 -7.76 1.72 -1.12
CA GLU A 52 -8.03 2.14 -2.49
C GLU A 52 -7.33 1.21 -3.50
N GLU A 53 -7.90 1.08 -4.69
CA GLU A 53 -7.37 0.24 -5.78
C GLU A 53 -7.40 0.98 -7.12
N ALA A 54 -6.35 0.85 -7.92
CA ALA A 54 -6.29 1.38 -9.28
C ALA A 54 -5.81 0.29 -10.27
N PRO A 55 -6.52 0.10 -11.41
CA PRO A 55 -6.01 -0.72 -12.49
C PRO A 55 -4.85 0.00 -13.21
N GLY A 56 -3.74 -0.71 -13.40
CA GLY A 56 -2.50 -0.21 -14.02
C GLY A 56 -2.04 -1.09 -15.18
N GLY A 57 -2.95 -1.42 -16.09
CA GLY A 57 -2.67 -2.33 -17.21
C GLY A 57 -2.59 -3.78 -16.75
N LEU A 58 -1.39 -4.35 -16.71
CA LEU A 58 -1.16 -5.75 -16.28
C LEU A 58 -1.19 -5.94 -14.76
N PHE A 59 -1.19 -4.84 -14.00
CA PHE A 59 -1.14 -4.86 -12.55
C PHE A 59 -2.36 -4.18 -11.96
N VAL A 60 -2.74 -4.58 -10.75
CA VAL A 60 -3.65 -3.83 -9.89
C VAL A 60 -2.84 -3.22 -8.76
N ALA A 61 -2.79 -1.90 -8.70
CA ALA A 61 -2.21 -1.19 -7.57
C ALA A 61 -3.22 -1.15 -6.43
N LYS A 62 -2.78 -1.52 -5.23
CA LYS A 62 -3.53 -1.41 -3.99
C LYS A 62 -2.80 -0.47 -3.07
N GLU A 63 -3.50 0.48 -2.49
CA GLU A 63 -2.98 1.29 -1.40
C GLU A 63 -3.56 0.78 -0.09
N LEU A 64 -2.66 0.49 0.85
CA LEU A 64 -2.97 -0.04 2.16
C LEU A 64 -2.68 1.02 3.20
N VAL A 65 -3.52 1.09 4.23
CA VAL A 65 -3.20 1.77 5.48
C VAL A 65 -2.80 0.73 6.54
N LEU A 66 -1.67 0.97 7.18
CA LEU A 66 -1.20 0.28 8.38
C LEU A 66 -1.25 1.27 9.55
N VAL A 67 -1.51 0.79 10.77
CA VAL A 67 -1.52 1.63 11.96
C VAL A 67 -0.44 1.15 12.92
N VAL A 68 0.61 1.96 13.09
CA VAL A 68 1.68 1.73 14.06
C VAL A 68 1.25 2.32 15.41
N GLU A 69 1.31 1.50 16.46
CA GLU A 69 1.03 1.91 17.85
C GLU A 69 -0.25 2.75 18.05
N TRP A 70 -1.29 2.50 17.23
CA TRP A 70 -2.56 3.24 17.24
C TRP A 70 -2.47 4.74 16.93
N LEU A 71 -1.30 5.24 16.50
CA LEU A 71 -1.02 6.68 16.40
C LEU A 71 -0.44 7.11 15.04
N ARG A 72 0.37 6.27 14.39
CA ARG A 72 1.08 6.62 13.16
C ARG A 72 0.55 5.80 11.97
N PRO A 73 -0.16 6.42 11.00
CA PRO A 73 -0.56 5.73 9.78
C PRO A 73 0.65 5.53 8.86
N LEU A 74 0.72 4.37 8.21
CA LEU A 74 1.65 4.13 7.11
C LEU A 74 0.88 3.69 5.89
N HIS A 75 1.18 4.30 4.76
CA HIS A 75 0.65 3.91 3.48
C HIS A 75 1.63 3.00 2.77
N VAL A 76 1.12 1.89 2.23
CA VAL A 76 1.90 0.93 1.44
C VAL A 76 1.24 0.75 0.10
N VAL A 77 2.02 0.87 -0.97
CA VAL A 77 1.54 0.57 -2.32
C VAL A 77 1.99 -0.82 -2.72
N VAL A 78 1.02 -1.68 -3.03
CA VAL A 78 1.25 -3.05 -3.49
C VAL A 78 0.77 -3.18 -4.94
N ALA A 79 1.68 -3.53 -5.84
CA ALA A 79 1.34 -3.89 -7.21
C ALA A 79 1.10 -5.40 -7.30
N VAL A 80 -0.09 -5.81 -7.72
CA VAL A 80 -0.48 -7.21 -7.90
C VAL A 80 -0.43 -7.59 -9.37
N ASP A 81 0.43 -8.53 -9.72
CA ASP A 81 0.47 -9.18 -11.04
C ASP A 81 -0.23 -10.53 -10.95
N GLU A 82 -1.48 -10.60 -11.41
CA GLU A 82 -2.22 -11.87 -11.40
C GLU A 82 -1.65 -12.88 -12.40
N SER A 83 -1.09 -12.42 -13.52
CA SER A 83 -0.52 -13.29 -14.56
C SER A 83 0.72 -14.03 -14.07
N ARG A 84 1.55 -13.34 -13.27
CA ARG A 84 2.77 -13.90 -12.67
C ARG A 84 2.55 -14.46 -11.27
N ARG A 85 1.33 -14.33 -10.72
CA ARG A 85 1.00 -14.71 -9.34
C ARG A 85 2.03 -14.14 -8.35
N GLN A 86 2.26 -12.84 -8.43
CA GLN A 86 3.26 -12.14 -7.62
C GLN A 86 2.71 -10.80 -7.13
N GLU A 87 3.06 -10.44 -5.90
CA GLU A 87 2.83 -9.10 -5.36
C GLU A 87 4.17 -8.36 -5.21
N THR A 88 4.18 -7.05 -5.43
CA THR A 88 5.38 -6.23 -5.27
C THR A 88 5.05 -5.05 -4.38
N LEU A 89 5.71 -4.93 -3.24
CA LEU A 89 5.65 -3.75 -2.41
C LEU A 89 6.51 -2.68 -3.06
N VAL A 90 5.86 -1.64 -3.55
CA VAL A 90 6.48 -0.60 -4.37
C VAL A 90 7.07 0.51 -3.52
N THR A 91 6.32 0.95 -2.50
CA THR A 91 6.74 2.02 -1.59
C THR A 91 6.00 1.90 -0.26
N VAL A 92 6.58 2.51 0.78
CA VAL A 92 5.95 2.77 2.09
C VAL A 92 6.22 4.23 2.47
N TYR A 93 5.21 4.91 3.01
CA TYR A 93 5.34 6.31 3.40
C TYR A 93 4.35 6.71 4.50
N GLU A 94 4.66 7.78 5.22
CA GLU A 94 3.70 8.43 6.13
C GLU A 94 2.81 9.39 5.32
N PRO A 95 1.48 9.22 5.32
CA PRO A 95 0.57 10.08 4.56
C PRO A 95 0.49 11.49 5.18
N TYR A 96 0.45 12.51 4.33
CA TYR A 96 0.29 13.89 4.78
C TYR A 96 -1.17 14.18 5.17
N PRO A 97 -1.47 14.72 6.36
CA PRO A 97 -2.84 15.03 6.79
C PRO A 97 -3.61 16.00 5.88
N THR A 98 -2.90 16.79 5.06
CA THR A 98 -3.47 17.72 4.10
C THR A 98 -4.01 17.04 2.84
N GLU A 99 -3.49 15.86 2.50
CA GLU A 99 -3.86 15.09 1.31
C GLU A 99 -4.90 14.02 1.62
N TRP A 100 -5.09 13.70 2.90
CA TRP A 100 -5.91 12.59 3.36
C TRP A 100 -7.00 13.02 4.36
N SER A 101 -8.05 12.23 4.43
CA SER A 101 -9.19 12.39 5.33
C SER A 101 -9.64 11.03 5.87
N ASP A 102 -10.66 11.02 6.74
CA ASP A 102 -11.25 9.78 7.27
C ASP A 102 -10.23 8.86 7.95
N GLY A 103 -9.37 9.43 8.81
CA GLY A 103 -8.31 8.68 9.48
C GLY A 103 -7.25 8.13 8.51
N PHE A 104 -6.90 8.90 7.49
CA PHE A 104 -5.94 8.55 6.43
C PHE A 104 -6.42 7.45 5.47
N ARG A 105 -7.74 7.26 5.34
CA ARG A 105 -8.32 6.21 4.49
C ARG A 105 -8.89 6.72 3.17
N ARG A 106 -9.04 8.03 3.01
CA ARG A 106 -9.57 8.63 1.79
C ARG A 106 -8.72 9.81 1.38
N ARG A 107 -8.27 9.80 0.12
CA ARG A 107 -7.63 10.97 -0.48
C ARG A 107 -8.65 12.11 -0.62
N ARG A 108 -8.21 13.35 -0.40
CA ARG A 108 -9.03 14.57 -0.53
C ARG A 108 -9.16 15.04 -1.97
#